data_AF-A0A2D9IJU5-F1
#
_entry.id   AF-A0A2D9IJU5-F1
#
_cell.length_a   1.000
_cell.length_b   1.000
_cell.length_c   1.000
_cell.angle_alpha   90.00
_cell.angle_beta   90.00
_cell.angle_gamma   90.00
#
_symmetry.space_group_name_H-M   'P 1'
#
loop_
_entity.id
_entity.type
_entity.pdbx_description
1 polymer ?
#
loop_
_entity_poly.entity_id
_entity_poly.type
_entity_poly.pdbx_seq_one_letter_code
_entity_poly.pdbx_strand_id
1 'polypeptide(L)'
;MKEFFKNIIAALILLTLAYVIFVATNVYIFVKSDESKLTPAQYSEKINLLKEELETAEAKFSQNNIKDSSENLNINYDGTPIVWVIELDQSEFKVPLKNIEIDLFNQGFMTFMAEDKLFVGPYIDKSNFDFIQNFLKQNYGISPKEIIKWKN
;
A
#
# COMPACT_ATOMS: atom_id res chain seq x y z
N MET A 1 -57.36 27.84 -28.96
CA MET A 1 -56.79 28.70 -27.89
C MET A 1 -57.23 28.29 -26.49
N LYS A 2 -58.52 28.27 -26.15
CA LYS A 2 -59.00 27.99 -24.77
C LYS A 2 -58.54 26.63 -24.21
N GLU A 3 -58.59 25.57 -25.01
CA GLU A 3 -58.10 24.23 -24.59
C GLU A 3 -56.58 24.16 -24.46
N PHE A 4 -55.85 24.86 -25.32
CA PHE A 4 -54.39 24.97 -25.24
C PHE A 4 -53.95 25.64 -23.93
N PHE A 5 -54.60 26.76 -23.57
CA PHE A 5 -54.36 27.41 -22.27
C PHE A 5 -54.75 26.52 -21.09
N LYS A 6 -55.86 25.79 -21.18
CA LYS A 6 -56.28 24.84 -20.14
C LYS A 6 -55.24 23.73 -19.92
N ASN A 7 -54.67 23.20 -21.00
CA ASN A 7 -53.66 22.14 -20.93
C ASN A 7 -52.33 22.67 -20.37
N ILE A 8 -51.93 23.90 -20.71
CA ILE A 8 -50.75 24.55 -20.12
C ILE A 8 -50.94 24.74 -18.61
N ILE A 9 -52.10 25.24 -18.18
CA ILE A 9 -52.39 25.43 -16.76
C ILE A 9 -52.37 24.10 -16.01
N ALA A 10 -52.95 23.04 -16.58
CA ALA A 10 -52.91 21.71 -15.98
C ALA A 10 -51.48 21.17 -15.86
N ALA A 11 -50.64 21.36 -16.88
CA ALA A 11 -49.24 20.96 -16.84
C ALA A 11 -48.43 21.73 -15.79
N LEU A 12 -48.67 23.04 -15.67
CA LEU A 12 -48.04 23.88 -14.64
C LEU A 12 -48.40 23.41 -13.23
N ILE A 13 -49.68 23.09 -12.98
CA ILE A 13 -50.13 22.56 -11.69
C ILE A 13 -49.42 21.24 -11.35
N LEU A 14 -49.30 20.33 -12.32
CA LEU A 14 -48.59 19.06 -12.13
C LEU A 14 -47.10 19.26 -11.87
N LEU A 15 -46.45 20.17 -12.59
CA LEU A 15 -45.05 20.55 -12.35
C LEU A 15 -44.84 21.14 -10.97
N THR A 16 -45.74 22.01 -10.51
CA THR A 16 -45.68 22.58 -9.16
C THR A 16 -45.84 21.50 -8.10
N LEU A 17 -46.78 20.57 -8.26
CA LEU A 17 -46.95 19.43 -7.35
C LEU A 17 -45.70 18.55 -7.29
N ALA A 18 -45.12 18.21 -8.44
CA ALA A 18 -43.88 17.43 -8.51
C ALA A 18 -42.71 18.15 -7.81
N TYR A 19 -42.59 19.46 -8.01
CA TYR A 19 -41.57 20.27 -7.35
C TYR A 19 -41.75 20.32 -5.82
N VAL A 20 -42.97 20.48 -5.34
CA VAL A 20 -43.28 20.47 -3.90
C VAL A 20 -42.89 19.12 -3.28
N ILE A 21 -43.23 18.01 -3.94
CA ILE A 21 -42.84 16.66 -3.49
C ILE A 21 -41.31 16.50 -3.47
N PHE A 22 -40.63 16.99 -4.51
CA PHE A 22 -39.17 16.96 -4.59
C PHE A 22 -38.53 17.72 -3.42
N VAL A 23 -38.96 18.96 -3.15
CA VAL A 23 -38.42 19.77 -2.05
C VAL A 23 -38.71 19.10 -0.70
N ALA A 24 -39.94 18.63 -0.48
CA ALA A 24 -40.32 17.96 0.76
C ALA A 24 -39.49 16.69 1.01
N THR A 25 -39.21 15.92 -0.04
CA THR A 25 -38.39 14.71 0.04
C THR A 25 -36.94 15.04 0.40
N ASN A 26 -36.35 16.06 -0.24
CA ASN A 26 -34.98 16.48 0.07
C ASN A 26 -34.85 17.03 1.49
N VAL A 27 -35.82 17.82 1.95
CA VAL A 27 -35.86 18.31 3.35
C VAL A 27 -36.00 17.14 4.32
N TYR A 28 -36.85 16.17 4.03
CA TYR A 28 -37.00 14.97 4.87
C TYR A 28 -35.71 14.16 4.96
N ILE A 29 -35.04 13.93 3.82
CA ILE A 29 -33.75 13.24 3.75
C ILE A 29 -32.69 14.02 4.54
N PHE A 30 -32.63 15.35 4.40
CA PHE A 30 -31.70 16.19 5.14
C PHE A 30 -31.94 16.12 6.65
N VAL A 31 -33.18 16.28 7.13
CA VAL A 31 -33.51 16.19 8.56
C VAL A 31 -33.22 14.81 9.15
N LYS A 32 -33.31 13.75 8.33
CA LYS A 32 -32.94 12.40 8.74
C LYS A 32 -31.46 12.08 8.60
N SER A 33 -30.70 12.82 7.80
CA SER A 33 -29.27 12.60 7.65
C SER A 33 -28.57 12.99 8.95
N ASP A 34 -27.54 12.21 9.31
CA ASP A 34 -26.72 12.49 10.49
C ASP A 34 -26.00 13.85 10.38
N GLU A 35 -25.87 14.40 9.16
CA GLU A 35 -25.31 15.72 8.88
C GLU A 35 -26.16 16.87 9.43
N SER A 36 -27.49 16.74 9.50
CA SER A 36 -28.36 17.79 10.06
C SER A 36 -28.33 17.85 11.59
N LYS A 37 -27.79 16.82 12.25
CA LYS A 37 -27.69 16.71 13.71
C LYS A 37 -26.31 17.08 14.25
N LEU A 38 -25.32 17.26 13.37
CA LEU A 38 -23.97 17.64 13.76
C LEU A 38 -23.92 19.12 14.10
N THR A 39 -23.71 19.40 15.39
CA THR A 39 -23.41 20.75 15.87
C THR A 39 -22.01 21.19 15.40
N PRO A 40 -21.74 22.50 15.30
CA PRO A 40 -20.40 23.00 14.97
C PRO A 40 -19.28 22.43 15.87
N ALA A 41 -19.59 22.12 17.13
CA ALA A 41 -18.67 21.49 18.06
C ALA A 41 -18.30 20.06 17.63
N GLN A 42 -19.26 19.27 17.13
CA GLN A 42 -19.01 17.90 16.66
C GLN A 42 -18.23 17.88 15.33
N TYR A 43 -18.40 18.90 14.48
CA TYR A 43 -17.53 19.08 13.31
C TYR A 43 -16.09 19.41 13.73
N SER A 44 -15.91 20.28 14.73
CA SER A 44 -14.59 20.60 15.28
C SER A 44 -13.90 19.36 15.87
N GLU A 45 -14.64 18.54 16.61
CA GLU A 45 -14.15 17.28 17.16
C GLU A 45 -13.69 16.30 16.07
N LYS A 46 -14.49 16.14 15.01
CA LYS A 46 -14.14 15.30 13.86
C LYS A 46 -12.89 15.80 13.12
N ILE A 47 -12.74 17.11 12.97
CA ILE A 47 -11.55 17.72 12.36
C ILE A 47 -10.31 17.50 13.23
N ASN A 48 -10.43 17.63 14.55
CA ASN A 48 -9.32 17.38 15.47
C ASN A 48 -8.87 15.91 15.44
N LEU A 49 -9.82 14.97 15.39
CA LEU A 49 -9.50 13.54 15.24
C LEU A 49 -8.74 13.26 13.93
N LEU A 50 -9.22 13.81 12.81
CA LEU A 50 -8.53 13.68 11.51
C LEU A 50 -7.12 14.29 11.54
N LYS A 51 -6.95 15.40 12.25
CA LYS A 51 -5.64 16.04 12.43
C LYS A 51 -4.69 15.17 13.25
N GLU A 52 -5.17 14.56 14.33
CA GLU A 52 -4.38 13.64 15.16
C GLU A 52 -3.98 12.38 14.39
N GLU A 53 -4.89 11.82 13.58
CA GLU A 53 -4.59 10.70 12.68
C GLU A 53 -3.54 11.06 11.63
N LEU A 54 -3.62 12.26 11.05
CA LEU A 54 -2.63 12.78 10.10
C LEU A 54 -1.26 12.93 10.77
N GLU A 55 -1.18 13.61 11.93
CA GLU A 55 0.07 13.80 12.66
C GLU A 55 0.71 12.46 13.05
N THR A 56 -0.12 11.48 13.44
CA THR A 56 0.35 10.12 13.75
C THR A 56 0.88 9.40 12.50
N ALA A 57 0.21 9.54 11.36
CA ALA A 57 0.64 8.95 10.10
C ALA A 57 1.96 9.59 9.60
N GLU A 58 2.09 10.91 9.69
CA GLU A 58 3.31 11.65 9.35
C GLU A 58 4.48 11.27 10.27
N ALA A 59 4.23 11.10 11.57
CA ALA A 59 5.25 10.65 12.53
C ALA A 59 5.72 9.23 12.21
N LYS A 60 4.81 8.30 11.91
CA LYS A 60 5.16 6.93 11.48
C LYS A 60 5.92 6.92 10.16
N PHE A 61 5.52 7.76 9.21
CA PHE A 61 6.22 7.90 7.94
C PHE A 61 7.64 8.44 8.14
N SER A 62 7.80 9.45 9.00
CA SER A 62 9.08 10.08 9.30
C SER A 62 10.02 9.16 10.11
N GLN A 63 9.47 8.27 10.95
CA GLN A 63 10.25 7.21 11.60
C GLN A 63 10.70 6.15 10.60
N ASN A 64 9.89 5.82 9.59
CA ASN A 64 10.17 4.72 8.67
C ASN A 64 11.01 5.11 7.45
N ASN A 65 11.24 6.40 7.16
CA ASN A 65 11.88 6.80 5.90
C ASN A 65 13.02 7.82 6.08
N ILE A 66 14.19 7.40 5.57
CA ILE A 66 15.37 8.15 5.14
C ILE A 66 16.55 8.15 6.11
N LYS A 67 16.36 8.32 7.42
CA LYS A 67 17.53 8.46 8.31
C LYS A 67 18.23 7.11 8.58
N ASP A 68 17.47 6.08 8.95
CA ASP A 68 18.04 4.76 9.27
C ASP A 68 18.54 3.97 8.05
N SER A 69 17.96 4.18 6.87
CA SER A 69 18.44 3.57 5.63
C SER A 69 19.72 4.22 5.09
N SER A 70 19.98 5.49 5.41
CA SER A 70 21.25 6.16 5.07
C SER A 70 22.42 5.77 5.97
N GLU A 71 22.17 5.46 7.25
CA GLU A 71 23.22 5.02 8.19
C GLU A 71 23.64 3.56 7.95
N ASN A 72 22.78 2.74 7.34
CA ASN A 72 23.08 1.35 6.97
C ASN A 72 23.58 1.16 5.52
N LEU A 73 23.61 2.25 4.74
CA LEU A 73 24.19 2.27 3.40
C LEU A 73 25.73 2.23 3.51
N ASN A 74 26.27 1.01 3.57
CA ASN A 74 27.71 0.80 3.48
C ASN A 74 28.18 1.15 2.06
N ILE A 75 29.15 2.05 1.92
CA ILE A 75 29.69 2.49 0.62
C ILE A 75 31.17 2.10 0.56
N ASN A 76 31.64 1.64 -0.60
CA ASN A 76 33.06 1.40 -0.86
C ASN A 76 33.82 2.74 -0.98
N TYR A 77 35.15 2.69 -0.92
CA TYR A 77 36.01 3.88 -1.05
C TYR A 77 35.87 4.63 -2.38
N ASP A 78 35.41 3.94 -3.43
CA ASP A 78 35.15 4.50 -4.77
C ASP A 78 33.76 5.12 -4.92
N GLY A 79 32.95 5.15 -3.85
CA GLY A 79 31.59 5.68 -3.86
C GLY A 79 30.52 4.68 -4.31
N THR A 80 30.87 3.43 -4.63
CA THR A 80 29.89 2.41 -5.01
C THR A 80 29.21 1.78 -3.77
N PRO A 81 27.89 1.51 -3.81
CA PRO A 81 27.21 0.89 -2.69
C PRO A 81 27.68 -0.55 -2.47
N ILE A 82 27.89 -0.92 -1.21
CA ILE A 82 28.17 -2.29 -0.80
C ILE A 82 26.88 -3.07 -0.88
N VAL A 83 26.84 -4.01 -1.81
CA VAL A 83 25.73 -4.93 -2.01
C VAL A 83 25.95 -6.25 -1.30
N TRP A 84 24.86 -6.86 -0.87
CA TRP A 84 24.82 -8.12 -0.15
C TRP A 84 23.96 -9.12 -0.94
N VAL A 85 24.25 -10.41 -0.78
CA VAL A 85 23.45 -11.51 -1.34
C VAL A 85 23.35 -12.67 -0.35
N ILE A 86 22.32 -13.50 -0.53
CA ILE A 86 22.32 -14.87 -0.02
C ILE A 86 22.79 -15.78 -1.14
N GLU A 87 23.80 -16.60 -0.86
CA GLU A 87 24.29 -17.63 -1.76
C GLU A 87 23.71 -18.99 -1.36
N LEU A 88 23.13 -19.69 -2.32
CA LEU A 88 22.63 -21.05 -2.18
C LEU A 88 23.38 -21.96 -3.15
N ASP A 89 24.05 -22.97 -2.62
CA ASP A 89 24.80 -23.95 -3.41
C ASP A 89 23.92 -25.19 -3.66
N GLN A 90 23.86 -25.67 -4.90
CA GLN A 90 23.04 -26.83 -5.27
C GLN A 90 23.42 -28.09 -4.46
N SER A 91 24.67 -28.21 -4.03
CA SER A 91 25.15 -29.34 -3.22
C SER A 91 24.54 -29.40 -1.82
N GLU A 92 24.03 -28.28 -1.30
CA GLU A 92 23.43 -28.21 0.04
C GLU A 92 21.94 -28.62 0.05
N PHE A 93 21.30 -28.75 -1.13
CA PHE A 93 19.84 -28.92 -1.23
C PHE A 93 19.41 -30.01 -2.21
N LYS A 94 18.34 -30.73 -1.84
CA LYS A 94 17.74 -31.77 -2.70
C LYS A 94 16.82 -31.18 -3.78
N VAL A 95 16.26 -30.00 -3.54
CA VAL A 95 15.39 -29.30 -4.50
C VAL A 95 16.28 -28.62 -5.54
N PRO A 96 15.96 -28.69 -6.85
CA PRO A 96 16.68 -27.94 -7.86
C PRO A 96 16.62 -26.44 -7.58
N LEU A 97 17.77 -25.77 -7.58
CA LEU A 97 17.87 -24.33 -7.32
C LEU A 97 16.99 -23.51 -8.28
N LYS A 98 16.84 -23.96 -9.52
CA LYS A 98 15.97 -23.31 -10.51
C LYS A 98 14.51 -23.20 -10.08
N ASN A 99 13.99 -24.17 -9.32
CA ASN A 99 12.62 -24.09 -8.81
C ASN A 99 12.52 -23.04 -7.71
N ILE A 100 13.53 -22.98 -6.83
CA ILE A 100 13.63 -22.00 -5.75
C ILE A 100 13.77 -20.58 -6.35
N GLU A 101 14.56 -20.42 -7.41
CA GLU A 101 14.71 -19.16 -8.14
C GLU A 101 13.37 -18.65 -8.66
N ILE A 102 12.61 -19.49 -9.37
CA ILE A 102 11.30 -19.11 -9.93
C ILE A 102 10.33 -18.68 -8.83
N ASP A 103 10.29 -19.43 -7.72
CA ASP A 103 9.38 -19.14 -6.62
C ASP A 103 9.77 -17.85 -5.90
N LEU A 104 11.06 -17.61 -5.66
CA LEU A 104 11.56 -16.34 -5.12
C LEU A 104 11.26 -15.16 -6.06
N PHE A 105 11.49 -15.33 -7.35
CA PHE A 105 11.22 -14.31 -8.37
C PHE A 105 9.73 -13.96 -8.42
N ASN A 106 8.85 -14.95 -8.33
CA ASN A 106 7.40 -14.75 -8.29
C ASN A 106 6.92 -14.01 -7.04
N GLN A 107 7.70 -14.05 -5.94
CA GLN A 107 7.46 -13.23 -4.74
C GLN A 107 8.03 -11.81 -4.87
N GLY A 108 8.68 -11.47 -5.98
CA GLY A 108 9.28 -10.16 -6.23
C GLY A 108 10.71 -10.02 -5.72
N PHE A 109 11.38 -11.11 -5.31
CA PHE A 109 12.79 -11.06 -4.95
C PHE A 109 13.68 -11.06 -6.20
N MET A 110 14.72 -10.24 -6.17
CA MET A 110 15.79 -10.29 -7.17
C MET A 110 16.60 -11.57 -7.00
N THR A 111 16.75 -12.33 -8.07
CA THR A 111 17.48 -13.59 -8.10
C THR A 111 18.27 -13.71 -9.39
N PHE A 112 19.41 -14.41 -9.34
CA PHE A 112 20.12 -14.83 -10.53
C PHE A 112 20.91 -16.11 -10.27
N MET A 113 21.00 -16.94 -11.29
CA MET A 113 21.84 -18.13 -11.31
C MET A 113 23.22 -17.77 -11.86
N ALA A 114 24.28 -18.25 -11.21
CA ALA A 114 25.62 -18.25 -11.76
C ALA A 114 26.31 -19.58 -11.41
N GLU A 115 26.78 -20.29 -12.44
CA GLU A 115 27.29 -21.66 -12.31
C GLU A 115 26.24 -22.59 -11.64
N ASP A 116 26.63 -23.31 -10.58
CA ASP A 116 25.76 -24.20 -9.80
C ASP A 116 25.22 -23.52 -8.52
N LYS A 117 25.16 -22.19 -8.53
CA LYS A 117 24.75 -21.37 -7.38
C LYS A 117 23.61 -20.44 -7.72
N LEU A 118 22.71 -20.26 -6.76
CA LEU A 118 21.64 -19.30 -6.78
C LEU A 118 21.99 -18.16 -5.84
N PHE A 119 21.98 -16.95 -6.39
CA PHE A 119 22.15 -15.72 -5.62
C PHE A 119 20.80 -15.02 -5.48
N VAL A 120 20.44 -14.68 -4.24
CA VAL A 120 19.24 -13.92 -3.91
C VAL A 120 19.66 -12.53 -3.45
N GLY A 121 19.26 -11.51 -4.21
CA GLY A 121 19.87 -10.18 -4.25
C GLY A 121 20.35 -9.84 -5.66
N PRO A 122 21.23 -8.82 -5.83
CA PRO A 122 21.88 -8.01 -4.78
C PRO A 122 20.96 -6.96 -4.13
N TYR A 123 21.12 -6.75 -2.82
CA TYR A 123 20.48 -5.66 -2.10
C TYR A 123 21.49 -4.79 -1.39
N ILE A 124 21.25 -3.48 -1.37
CA ILE A 124 22.12 -2.53 -0.68
C ILE A 124 21.81 -2.51 0.83
N ASP A 125 20.55 -2.71 1.19
CA ASP A 125 20.10 -2.84 2.58
C ASP A 125 19.83 -4.31 2.93
N LYS A 126 20.08 -4.66 4.20
CA LYS A 126 19.88 -6.02 4.72
C LYS A 126 18.44 -6.31 5.15
N SER A 127 17.57 -5.32 5.24
CA SER A 127 16.17 -5.47 5.66
C SER A 127 15.39 -6.53 4.86
N ASN A 128 15.69 -6.68 3.57
CA ASN A 128 15.05 -7.68 2.71
C ASN A 128 15.45 -9.13 3.04
N PHE A 129 16.60 -9.37 3.68
CA PHE A 129 17.07 -10.73 3.92
C PHE A 129 16.27 -11.48 4.97
N ASP A 130 15.68 -10.80 5.95
CA ASP A 130 14.82 -11.46 6.94
C ASP A 130 13.59 -12.10 6.27
N PHE A 131 13.00 -11.39 5.30
CA PHE A 131 11.88 -11.92 4.51
C PHE A 131 12.31 -13.10 3.65
N ILE A 132 13.46 -13.00 2.99
CA ILE A 132 14.01 -14.07 2.14
C ILE A 132 14.33 -15.31 2.98
N GLN A 133 14.99 -15.16 4.13
CA GLN A 133 15.31 -16.27 5.02
C GLN A 133 14.05 -16.94 5.56
N ASN A 134 13.03 -16.17 5.94
CA ASN A 134 11.75 -16.72 6.37
C ASN A 134 11.06 -17.49 5.25
N PHE A 135 11.06 -16.95 4.02
CA PHE A 135 10.49 -17.62 2.86
C PHE A 135 11.20 -18.96 2.58
N LEU A 136 12.52 -18.97 2.56
CA LEU A 136 13.33 -20.18 2.33
C LEU A 136 13.12 -21.23 3.43
N LYS A 137 13.00 -20.79 4.68
CA LYS A 137 12.76 -21.67 5.83
C LYS A 137 11.36 -22.29 5.80
N GLN A 138 10.33 -21.50 5.50
CA GLN A 138 8.94 -21.98 5.50
C GLN A 138 8.64 -22.91 4.32
N ASN A 139 9.14 -22.59 3.12
CA ASN A 139 8.78 -23.32 1.91
C ASN A 139 9.73 -24.49 1.61
N TYR A 140 10.99 -24.40 2.00
CA TYR A 140 12.00 -25.42 1.68
C TYR A 140 12.76 -25.96 2.89
N GLY A 141 12.49 -25.45 4.10
CA GLY A 141 13.26 -25.82 5.30
C GLY A 141 14.71 -25.33 5.26
N ILE A 142 15.04 -24.37 4.40
CA ILE A 142 16.40 -23.89 4.18
C ILE A 142 16.69 -22.72 5.13
N SER A 143 17.78 -22.83 5.89
CA SER A 143 18.32 -21.72 6.68
C SER A 143 19.70 -21.36 6.13
N PRO A 144 19.80 -20.36 5.24
CA PRO A 144 21.08 -19.98 4.66
C PRO A 144 22.08 -19.59 5.76
N LYS A 145 23.32 -20.07 5.67
CA LYS A 145 24.33 -19.90 6.72
C LYS A 145 24.77 -18.45 6.90
N GLU A 146 24.89 -17.68 5.82
CA GLU A 146 25.46 -16.34 5.89
C GLU A 146 24.98 -15.42 4.75
N ILE A 147 24.77 -14.14 5.08
CA ILE A 147 24.56 -13.06 4.10
C ILE A 147 25.94 -12.54 3.73
N ILE A 148 26.37 -12.73 2.50
CA ILE A 148 27.71 -12.39 2.05
C ILE A 148 27.72 -11.02 1.37
N LYS A 149 28.81 -10.27 1.55
CA LYS A 149 29.08 -9.07 0.76
C LYS A 149 29.41 -9.51 -0.66
N TRP A 150 28.63 -9.06 -1.63
CA TRP A 150 28.91 -9.31 -3.04
C TRP A 150 30.18 -8.53 -3.43
N LYS A 151 31.20 -9.26 -3.88
CA LYS A 151 32.43 -8.71 -4.44
C LYS A 151 32.55 -9.25 -5.86
N ASN A 152 32.43 -8.36 -6.84
CA ASN A 152 32.89 -8.62 -8.21
C ASN A 152 34.41 -8.66 -8.24
#